data_AF-A0A9E0ZUZ3-F1
#
_entry.id   AF-A0A9E0ZUZ3-F1
#
_cell.length_a   1.000
_cell.length_b   1.000
_cell.length_c   1.000
_cell.angle_alpha   90.00
_cell.angle_beta   90.00
_cell.angle_gamma   90.00
#
_symmetry.space_group_name_H-M   'P 1'
#
loop_
_entity.id
_entity.type
_entity.pdbx_description
1 polymer ?
#
loop_
_entity_poly.entity_id
_entity_poly.type
_entity_poly.pdbx_seq_one_letter_code
_entity_poly.pdbx_strand_id
1 'polypeptide(L)' 'MAKEELYHIALDDYEHGIVIRSLNDEKTDLMNEGKSTDAVDDLIIKVGTAPKKKFKVIEKERSGDAR' A
#
# COMPACT_ATOMS: atom_id res chain seq x y z
N MET A 1 -24.68 -11.42 8.04
CA MET A 1 -23.90 -10.34 7.40
C MET A 1 -22.62 -10.96 6.87
N ALA A 2 -22.36 -10.88 5.57
CA ALA A 2 -21.14 -11.43 4.99
C ALA A 2 -19.93 -10.66 5.56
N LYS A 3 -18.92 -11.40 6.00
CA LYS A 3 -17.69 -10.80 6.53
C LYS A 3 -16.91 -10.25 5.33
N GLU A 4 -16.64 -8.95 5.30
CA GLU A 4 -15.77 -8.38 4.28
C GLU A 4 -14.38 -9.04 4.38
N GLU A 5 -13.86 -9.48 3.24
CA GLU A 5 -12.51 -10.02 3.16
C GLU A 5 -11.50 -8.87 3.23
N LEU A 6 -10.65 -8.89 4.26
CA LEU A 6 -9.62 -7.89 4.47
C LEU A 6 -8.24 -8.46 4.13
N TYR A 7 -7.55 -7.80 3.23
CA TYR A 7 -6.16 -8.10 2.88
C TYR A 7 -5.21 -7.34 3.82
N HIS A 8 -4.10 -7.99 4.19
CA HIS A 8 -3.02 -7.37 4.95
C HIS A 8 -1.76 -7.36 4.10
N ILE A 9 -1.17 -6.18 3.94
CA ILE A 9 0.06 -5.98 3.16
C ILE A 9 1.15 -5.54 4.12
N ALA A 10 2.30 -6.18 4.02
CA ALA A 10 3.54 -5.76 4.64
C ALA A 10 4.37 -5.02 3.59
N LEU A 11 4.83 -3.81 3.93
CA LEU A 11 5.69 -3.01 3.07
C LEU A 11 6.98 -2.73 3.83
N ASP A 12 8.12 -2.84 3.15
CA ASP A 12 9.36 -2.27 3.65
C ASP A 12 9.40 -0.74 3.48
N ASP A 13 10.48 -0.09 3.95
CA ASP A 13 10.59 1.37 3.87
C ASP A 13 10.66 1.89 2.43
N TYR A 14 11.14 1.08 1.48
CA TYR A 14 11.23 1.45 0.06
C TYR A 14 9.87 1.31 -0.63
N GLU A 15 9.20 0.17 -0.46
CA GLU A 15 7.86 -0.10 -0.98
C GLU A 15 6.84 0.89 -0.41
N HIS A 16 6.93 1.22 0.89
CA HIS A 16 6.11 2.24 1.53
C HIS A 16 6.27 3.60 0.84
N GLY A 17 7.53 3.99 0.55
CA GLY A 17 7.83 5.23 -0.18
C GLY A 17 7.27 5.25 -1.60
N ILE A 18 7.33 4.12 -2.31
CA ILE A 18 6.74 3.97 -3.66
C ILE A 18 5.22 4.19 -3.58
N VAL A 19 4.53 3.51 -2.67
CA VAL A 19 3.07 3.62 -2.55
C VAL A 19 2.64 5.05 -2.22
N ILE A 20 3.31 5.71 -1.27
CA ILE A 20 3.01 7.11 -0.91
C ILE A 20 3.24 8.05 -2.10
N ARG A 21 4.31 7.85 -2.89
CA ARG A 21 4.57 8.67 -4.07
C ARG A 21 3.48 8.48 -5.13
N SER A 22 3.15 7.24 -5.46
CA SER A 22 2.10 6.93 -6.44
C SER A 22 0.74 7.50 -6.05
N LEU A 23 0.36 7.45 -4.77
CA LEU A 23 -0.89 8.05 -4.30
C LEU A 23 -0.88 9.59 -4.40
N ASN A 24 0.26 10.24 -4.17
CA ASN A 24 0.39 11.69 -4.34
C ASN A 24 0.34 12.12 -5.81
N ASP A 25 0.93 11.32 -6.70
CA ASP A 25 0.86 11.55 -8.14
C ASP A 25 -0.60 11.45 -8.63
N GLU A 26 -1.31 10.38 -8.26
CA GLU A 26 -2.74 10.21 -8.57
C GLU A 26 -3.61 11.34 -8.01
N LYS A 27 -3.35 11.78 -6.77
CA LYS A 27 -4.03 12.94 -6.18
C LYS A 27 -3.82 14.19 -7.04
N THR A 28 -2.60 14.43 -7.48
CA THR A 28 -2.26 15.59 -8.32
C THR A 28 -2.99 15.52 -9.66
N ASP A 29 -3.04 14.35 -10.28
CA ASP A 29 -3.76 14.14 -11.54
C ASP A 29 -5.27 14.36 -11.38
N LEU A 30 -5.90 13.81 -10.34
CA LEU A 30 -7.31 14.04 -10.04
C LEU A 30 -7.62 15.53 -9.77
N MET A 31 -6.74 16.23 -9.05
CA MET A 31 -6.88 17.69 -8.85
C MET A 31 -6.83 18.45 -10.17
N ASN A 32 -5.90 18.09 -11.06
CA ASN A 32 -5.77 18.71 -12.39
C ASN A 32 -7.00 18.44 -13.28
N GLU A 33 -7.62 17.28 -13.12
CA GLU A 33 -8.89 16.93 -13.80
C GLU A 33 -10.13 17.55 -13.15
N GLY A 34 -9.99 18.25 -12.01
CA GLY A 34 -11.10 18.83 -11.25
C GLY A 34 -11.99 17.79 -10.57
N LYS A 35 -11.48 16.59 -10.30
CA LYS A 35 -12.18 15.49 -9.63
C LYS A 35 -11.93 15.51 -8.12
N SER A 36 -12.80 14.85 -7.36
CA SER A 36 -12.60 14.68 -5.90
C SER A 36 -11.40 13.78 -5.63
N THR A 37 -10.64 14.14 -4.60
CA THR A 37 -9.49 13.38 -4.10
C THR A 37 -9.75 12.69 -2.78
N ASP A 38 -10.97 12.80 -2.23
CA ASP A 38 -11.28 12.37 -0.85
C ASP A 38 -10.91 10.89 -0.60
N ALA A 39 -11.18 10.04 -1.59
CA ALA A 39 -10.85 8.62 -1.52
C ALA A 39 -9.33 8.36 -1.50
N VAL A 40 -8.55 9.15 -2.25
CA VAL A 40 -7.08 9.03 -2.30
C VAL A 40 -6.47 9.63 -1.03
N ASP A 41 -7.00 10.75 -0.54
CA ASP A 41 -6.60 11.37 0.73
C ASP A 41 -6.74 10.41 1.92
N ASP A 42 -7.87 9.69 1.99
CA ASP A 42 -8.09 8.65 3.00
C ASP A 42 -7.05 7.52 2.92
N LEU A 43 -6.66 7.11 1.71
CA LEU A 43 -5.63 6.09 1.51
C LEU A 43 -4.24 6.59 1.93
N ILE A 44 -3.89 7.83 1.58
CA ILE A 44 -2.62 8.45 2.00
C ILE A 44 -2.54 8.50 3.53
N ILE A 45 -3.62 8.89 4.21
CA ILE A 45 -3.67 8.91 5.68
C ILE A 45 -3.49 7.49 6.22
N LYS A 46 -4.24 6.50 5.71
CA LYS A 46 -4.16 5.11 6.19
C LYS A 46 -2.77 4.51 6.01
N VAL A 47 -2.15 4.69 4.84
CA VAL A 47 -0.82 4.14 4.55
C VAL A 47 0.27 4.93 5.27
N GLY A 48 0.18 6.26 5.30
CA GLY A 48 1.18 7.14 5.89
C GLY A 48 1.22 7.08 7.42
N THR A 49 0.10 6.77 8.07
CA THR A 49 0.02 6.62 9.54
C THR A 49 0.08 5.16 10.01
N ALA A 50 0.20 4.21 9.08
CA ALA A 50 0.29 2.80 9.41
C ALA A 50 1.47 2.51 10.36
N PRO A 51 1.26 1.74 11.45
CA PRO A 51 2.31 1.51 12.43
C PRO A 51 3.39 0.60 11.86
N LYS A 52 4.66 1.01 12.01
CA LYS A 52 5.81 0.14 11.72
C LYS A 52 5.85 -0.98 12.75
N LYS A 53 5.73 -2.23 12.29
CA LYS A 53 5.90 -3.43 13.12
C LYS A 53 7.14 -4.17 12.67
N LYS A 54 8.00 -4.54 13.62
CA LYS A 54 9.08 -5.51 13.38
C LYS A 54 8.48 -6.90 13.47
N PHE A 55 8.45 -7.63 12.37
CA PHE A 55 8.06 -9.05 12.34
C PHE A 55 9.09 -9.84 11.54
N LYS A 56 9.25 -11.12 11.88
CA LYS A 56 10.13 -12.02 11.14
C LYS A 56 9.43 -12.42 9.86
N VAL A 57 9.93 -11.98 8.72
CA VAL A 57 9.49 -12.48 7.41
C VAL A 57 10.03 -13.91 7.28
N ILE A 58 9.13 -14.88 7.09
CA ILE A 58 9.52 -16.24 6.71
C ILE A 58 9.34 -16.30 5.20
N GLU A 59 10.43 -16.07 4.47
CA GLU A 59 10.44 -16.29 3.04
C GLU A 59 10.33 -17.79 2.80
N LYS A 60 9.22 -18.22 2.19
CA LYS A 60 9.12 -19.59 1.72
C LYS A 60 9.99 -19.67 0.47
N GLU A 61 11.13 -20.36 0.55
CA GLU A 61 11.92 -20.70 -0.64
C GLU A 61 10.97 -21.26 -1.71
N ARG A 62 10.98 -20.65 -2.89
CA ARG A 62 10.31 -21.24 -4.04
C ARG A 62 11.08 -22.52 -4.37
N SER A 63 10.57 -23.65 -3.90
CA SER A 63 10.98 -24.98 -4.35
C SER A 63 10.74 -25.07 -5.86
N GLY A 64 11.75 -24.73 -6.66
CA GLY A 64 11.59 -24.64 -8.10
C GLY A 64 12.80 -24.15 -8.90
N ASP A 65 13.96 -23.91 -8.29
CA ASP A 65 15.21 -23.72 -9.05
C ASP A 65 16.12 -24.94 -8.87
N ALA A 66 15.64 -26.07 -9.40
CA ALA A 66 16.48 -27.19 -9.77
C ALA A 66 16.36 -27.30 -11.29
N ARG A 67 17.29 -26.65 -12.00
CA ARG A 67 17.62 -26.95 -13.40
C ARG A 67 18.87 -27.79 -13.44
#